data_AF-A0A9D1A5U4-F1
#
_entry.id   AF-A0A9D1A5U4-F1
#
_cell.length_a   1.000
_cell.length_b   1.000
_cell.length_c   1.000
_cell.angle_alpha   90.00
_cell.angle_beta   90.00
_cell.angle_gamma   90.00
#
_symmetry.space_group_name_H-M   'P 1'
#
loop_
_entity.id
_entity.type
_entity.pdbx_description
1 polymer ?
#
loop_
_entity_poly.entity_id
_entity_poly.type
_entity_poly.pdbx_seq_one_letter_code
_entity_poly.pdbx_strand_id
1 'polypeptide(L)'
;MRKTMEQIVLEGQAQKCSSMEELFLLWQLMQQMEEDPMGNTCHPGIDPRSFHIDGILSPEQFGGVLYILKETNMKKYIREGQTMPVITDVRTSLRSGKSRTGEVEFLRHLSGMQELLEREQLGKGSLKKDEETAGKRVGEKAGEKASGLGDYPLNHAAVLYINKRGGTGGADEVSLNYGRYYIEWIGRQIRLMDPKVIVCCGEDIFRLIVMEVFRNKREKKNQEIYMKWKNLIEGDVFFADQAYRPVRTEQKAAVSVLRMWSPAYRVNNGRYVSLEEYLSEFERRVKAWKKS
;
A
#
# COMPACT_ATOMS: atom_id res chain seq x y z
N MET A 1 -10.04 -7.57 19.33
CA MET A 1 -11.34 -8.21 19.04
C MET A 1 -11.13 -9.71 19.00
N ARG A 2 -11.93 -10.46 19.74
CA ARG A 2 -11.86 -11.93 19.75
C ARG A 2 -12.56 -12.45 18.51
N LYS A 3 -11.95 -13.39 17.80
CA LYS A 3 -12.57 -14.03 16.62
C LYS A 3 -13.39 -15.24 17.02
N THR A 4 -14.49 -15.48 16.32
CA THR A 4 -15.29 -16.70 16.46
C THR A 4 -14.57 -17.90 15.83
N MET A 5 -15.07 -19.12 16.06
CA MET A 5 -14.49 -20.32 15.44
C MET A 5 -14.60 -20.26 13.92
N GLU A 6 -15.74 -19.83 13.41
CA GLU A 6 -16.03 -19.70 11.97
C GLU A 6 -15.07 -18.69 11.32
N GLN A 7 -14.82 -17.57 11.99
CA GLN A 7 -13.86 -16.55 11.57
C GLN A 7 -12.43 -17.11 11.54
N ILE A 8 -12.02 -17.92 12.52
CA ILE A 8 -10.70 -18.59 12.54
C ILE A 8 -10.57 -19.61 11.41
N VAL A 9 -11.63 -20.38 11.13
CA VAL A 9 -11.66 -21.31 9.98
C VAL A 9 -11.50 -20.53 8.68
N LEU A 10 -12.19 -19.39 8.56
CA LEU A 10 -12.13 -18.53 7.37
C LEU A 10 -10.73 -17.93 7.16
N GLU A 11 -10.03 -17.55 8.23
CA GLU A 11 -8.60 -17.17 8.17
C GLU A 11 -7.75 -18.29 7.58
N GLY A 12 -7.98 -19.53 8.02
CA GLY A 12 -7.27 -20.71 7.49
C GLY A 12 -7.53 -20.94 6.00
N GLN A 13 -8.72 -20.61 5.50
CA GLN A 13 -9.03 -20.65 4.06
C GLN A 13 -8.35 -19.49 3.32
N ALA A 14 -8.42 -18.28 3.87
CA ALA A 14 -7.79 -17.10 3.29
C ALA A 14 -6.26 -17.28 3.13
N GLN A 15 -5.59 -17.95 4.07
CA GLN A 15 -4.17 -18.27 3.94
C GLN A 15 -3.84 -19.26 2.81
N LYS A 16 -4.81 -20.07 2.39
CA LYS A 16 -4.63 -21.15 1.40
C LYS A 16 -5.16 -20.81 0.01
N CYS A 17 -6.01 -19.78 -0.11
CA CYS A 17 -6.62 -19.38 -1.37
C CYS A 17 -5.57 -19.13 -2.46
N SER A 18 -5.85 -19.44 -3.72
CA SER A 18 -4.86 -19.41 -4.81
C SER A 18 -4.95 -18.18 -5.71
N SER A 19 -6.02 -17.40 -5.60
CA SER A 19 -6.25 -16.19 -6.40
C SER A 19 -6.64 -14.98 -5.56
N MET A 20 -6.50 -13.80 -6.16
CA MET A 20 -6.91 -12.54 -5.56
C MET A 20 -8.43 -12.45 -5.42
N GLU A 21 -9.16 -12.96 -6.42
CA GLU A 21 -10.63 -12.97 -6.45
C GLU A 21 -11.18 -13.84 -5.33
N GLU A 22 -10.62 -15.03 -5.13
CA GLU A 22 -10.98 -15.90 -4.00
C GLU A 22 -10.69 -15.22 -2.66
N LEU A 23 -9.51 -14.58 -2.53
CA LEU A 23 -9.15 -13.83 -1.33
C LEU A 23 -10.17 -12.72 -1.03
N PHE A 24 -10.60 -11.96 -2.04
CA PHE A 24 -11.56 -10.86 -1.87
C PHE A 24 -12.96 -11.34 -1.49
N LEU A 25 -13.41 -12.50 -2.01
CA LEU A 25 -14.67 -13.11 -1.59
C LEU A 25 -14.62 -13.54 -0.12
N LEU A 26 -13.54 -14.21 0.30
CA LEU A 26 -13.34 -14.60 1.69
C LEU A 26 -13.23 -13.37 2.60
N TRP A 27 -12.64 -12.27 2.12
CA TRP A 27 -12.53 -11.01 2.87
C TRP A 27 -13.89 -10.36 3.09
N GLN A 28 -14.73 -10.28 2.05
CA GLN A 28 -16.09 -9.75 2.17
C GLN A 28 -16.96 -10.62 3.08
N LEU A 29 -16.82 -11.94 3.00
CA LEU A 29 -17.51 -12.86 3.90
C LEU A 29 -17.10 -12.62 5.37
N MET A 30 -15.80 -12.46 5.62
CA MET A 30 -15.28 -12.14 6.96
C MET A 30 -15.85 -10.80 7.48
N GLN A 31 -15.96 -9.79 6.62
CA GLN A 31 -16.57 -8.50 6.99
C GLN A 31 -18.04 -8.61 7.36
N GLN A 32 -18.81 -9.48 6.68
CA GLN A 32 -20.22 -9.71 6.99
C GLN A 32 -20.42 -10.43 8.32
N MET A 33 -19.43 -11.22 8.73
CA MET A 33 -19.42 -11.95 9.99
C MET A 33 -18.87 -11.14 11.17
N GLU A 34 -18.40 -9.91 10.94
CA GLU A 34 -17.77 -9.10 11.98
C GLU A 34 -18.79 -8.61 13.01
N GLU A 35 -18.51 -8.84 14.29
CA GLU A 35 -19.30 -8.32 15.42
C GLU A 35 -18.85 -6.88 15.74
N ASP A 36 -19.80 -5.94 15.80
CA ASP A 36 -19.59 -4.53 16.11
C ASP A 36 -18.47 -3.81 15.31
N PRO A 37 -18.57 -3.76 13.96
CA PRO A 37 -17.55 -3.09 13.14
C PRO A 37 -17.51 -1.56 13.31
N MET A 38 -18.64 -0.95 13.71
CA MET A 38 -18.80 0.52 13.78
C MET A 38 -17.89 1.15 14.83
N GLY A 39 -17.10 2.14 14.43
CA GLY A 39 -16.12 2.83 15.28
C GLY A 39 -14.85 2.02 15.57
N ASN A 40 -14.86 0.71 15.34
CA ASN A 40 -13.71 -0.18 15.56
C ASN A 40 -12.89 -0.36 14.29
N THR A 41 -13.50 -0.95 13.27
CA THR A 41 -12.89 -1.28 11.96
C THR A 41 -13.64 -0.63 10.80
N CYS A 42 -14.73 0.08 11.07
CA CYS A 42 -15.49 0.84 10.10
C CYS A 42 -15.86 2.21 10.64
N HIS A 43 -15.74 3.23 9.80
CA HIS A 43 -16.20 4.57 10.15
C HIS A 43 -17.75 4.57 10.26
N PRO A 44 -18.35 5.19 11.30
CA PRO A 44 -19.81 5.14 11.52
C PRO A 44 -20.67 5.65 10.37
N GLY A 45 -20.14 6.54 9.53
CA GLY A 45 -20.81 7.06 8.33
C GLY A 45 -20.60 6.23 7.06
N ILE A 46 -20.01 5.04 7.14
CA ILE A 46 -19.76 4.14 5.99
C ILE A 46 -20.48 2.82 6.25
N ASP A 47 -21.17 2.29 5.23
CA ASP A 47 -21.76 0.95 5.32
C ASP A 47 -20.64 -0.10 5.48
N PRO A 48 -20.69 -0.97 6.51
CA PRO A 48 -19.62 -1.93 6.80
C PRO A 48 -19.41 -3.00 5.72
N ARG A 49 -20.31 -3.11 4.74
CA ARG A 49 -20.16 -3.99 3.56
C ARG A 49 -19.46 -3.29 2.40
N SER A 50 -19.10 -2.02 2.53
CA SER A 50 -18.31 -1.31 1.52
C SER A 50 -16.95 -1.98 1.32
N PHE A 51 -16.51 -2.13 0.07
CA PHE A 51 -15.31 -2.87 -0.26
C PHE A 51 -14.62 -2.34 -1.51
N HIS A 52 -13.34 -2.00 -1.42
CA HIS A 52 -12.56 -1.48 -2.52
C HIS A 52 -11.58 -2.54 -3.00
N ILE A 53 -11.77 -2.99 -4.25
CA ILE A 53 -10.91 -3.96 -4.92
C ILE A 53 -9.66 -3.25 -5.42
N ASP A 54 -8.50 -3.71 -4.95
CA ASP A 54 -7.18 -3.22 -5.31
C ASP A 54 -6.28 -4.38 -5.78
N GLY A 55 -4.97 -4.16 -5.90
CA GLY A 55 -4.00 -5.16 -6.34
C GLY A 55 -3.19 -4.70 -7.53
N ILE A 56 -2.74 -5.66 -8.36
CA ILE A 56 -1.95 -5.40 -9.56
C ILE A 56 -2.78 -4.60 -10.57
N LEU A 57 -2.20 -3.51 -11.08
CA LEU A 57 -2.89 -2.61 -11.99
C LEU A 57 -2.91 -3.16 -13.41
N SER A 58 -1.75 -3.61 -13.92
CA SER A 58 -1.62 -4.26 -15.22
C SER A 58 -0.80 -5.55 -15.07
N PRO A 59 -1.44 -6.74 -15.04
CA PRO A 59 -0.74 -8.01 -14.86
C PRO A 59 0.40 -8.24 -15.85
N GLU A 60 0.21 -7.79 -17.09
CA GLU A 60 1.17 -7.97 -18.19
C GLU A 60 2.41 -7.07 -18.05
N GLN A 61 2.28 -5.96 -17.30
CA GLN A 61 3.34 -4.94 -17.14
C GLN A 61 3.90 -4.88 -15.72
N PHE A 62 3.39 -5.69 -14.79
CA PHE A 62 3.73 -5.59 -13.38
C PHE A 62 5.24 -5.73 -13.13
N GLY A 63 5.86 -4.63 -12.66
CA GLY A 63 7.30 -4.54 -12.41
C GLY A 63 7.73 -5.02 -11.03
N GLY A 64 6.80 -5.48 -10.19
CA GLY A 64 7.09 -5.94 -8.82
C GLY A 64 7.08 -4.85 -7.76
N VAL A 65 6.55 -3.65 -8.04
CA VAL A 65 6.40 -2.57 -7.06
C VAL A 65 4.99 -2.56 -6.47
N LEU A 66 4.88 -2.62 -5.14
CA LEU A 66 3.62 -2.53 -4.41
C LEU A 66 3.58 -1.27 -3.54
N TYR A 67 2.55 -0.44 -3.71
CA TYR A 67 2.25 0.66 -2.80
C TYR A 67 1.21 0.24 -1.77
N ILE A 68 1.51 0.42 -0.48
CA ILE A 68 0.56 0.16 0.60
C ILE A 68 0.07 1.47 1.20
N LEU A 69 -1.23 1.72 1.09
CA LEU A 69 -1.93 2.95 1.48
C LEU A 69 -2.91 2.68 2.62
N LYS A 70 -3.29 3.74 3.35
CA LYS A 70 -4.25 3.63 4.47
C LYS A 70 -5.61 3.16 4.00
N GLU A 71 -6.26 3.95 3.16
CA GLU A 71 -7.65 3.76 2.73
C GLU A 71 -7.99 4.66 1.51
N THR A 72 -9.10 4.35 0.84
CA THR A 72 -9.74 5.21 -0.15
C THR A 72 -10.51 6.35 0.52
N ASN A 73 -10.69 7.48 -0.17
CA ASN A 73 -11.44 8.60 0.35
C ASN A 73 -12.96 8.42 0.12
N MET A 74 -13.71 8.42 1.22
CA MET A 74 -15.16 8.25 1.28
C MET A 74 -15.92 9.51 1.73
N LYS A 75 -15.25 10.66 1.91
CA LYS A 75 -15.85 11.92 2.37
C LYS A 75 -17.04 12.35 1.52
N LYS A 76 -16.99 12.13 0.20
CA LYS A 76 -18.10 12.46 -0.70
C LYS A 76 -19.34 11.64 -0.35
N TYR A 77 -19.22 10.32 -0.29
CA TYR A 77 -20.32 9.41 0.04
C TYR A 77 -20.90 9.67 1.43
N ILE A 78 -20.04 9.94 2.42
CA ILE A 78 -20.48 10.30 3.78
C ILE A 78 -21.31 11.58 3.77
N ARG A 79 -20.87 12.63 3.08
CA ARG A 79 -21.60 13.90 2.99
C ARG A 79 -22.94 13.76 2.27
N GLU A 80 -23.02 12.87 1.28
CA GLU A 80 -24.24 12.57 0.54
C GLU A 80 -25.20 11.65 1.32
N GLY A 81 -24.80 11.18 2.52
CA GLY A 81 -25.63 10.31 3.34
C GLY A 81 -25.85 8.93 2.71
N GLN A 82 -24.87 8.44 1.95
CA GLN A 82 -24.98 7.16 1.24
C GLN A 82 -25.16 6.01 2.23
N THR A 83 -26.30 5.31 2.13
CA THR A 83 -26.65 4.18 3.01
C THR A 83 -26.38 2.81 2.38
N MET A 84 -26.18 2.76 1.07
CA MET A 84 -25.84 1.52 0.36
C MET A 84 -24.32 1.31 0.32
N PRO A 85 -23.85 0.05 0.36
CA PRO A 85 -22.42 -0.23 0.30
C PRO A 85 -21.80 0.25 -1.01
N VAL A 86 -20.61 0.82 -0.89
CA VAL A 86 -19.80 1.23 -2.03
C VAL A 86 -18.81 0.11 -2.33
N ILE A 87 -18.99 -0.53 -3.49
CA ILE A 87 -18.10 -1.59 -3.98
C ILE A 87 -17.45 -1.09 -5.27
N THR A 88 -16.15 -0.79 -5.20
CA THR A 88 -15.44 -0.15 -6.31
C THR A 88 -14.15 -0.89 -6.63
N ASP A 89 -13.89 -1.13 -7.92
CA ASP A 89 -12.57 -1.52 -8.41
C ASP A 89 -11.70 -0.29 -8.67
N VAL A 90 -10.86 0.04 -7.69
CA VAL A 90 -10.00 1.22 -7.73
C VAL A 90 -8.88 1.11 -8.76
N ARG A 91 -8.56 -0.12 -9.22
CA ARG A 91 -7.52 -0.36 -10.22
C ARG A 91 -7.85 0.36 -11.52
N THR A 92 -9.13 0.47 -11.86
CA THR A 92 -9.60 1.19 -13.05
C THR A 92 -9.30 2.69 -12.97
N SER A 93 -9.55 3.31 -11.81
CA SER A 93 -9.23 4.71 -11.56
C SER A 93 -7.72 4.96 -11.59
N LEU A 94 -6.95 4.05 -10.99
CA LEU A 94 -5.48 4.08 -10.98
C LEU A 94 -4.89 3.94 -12.39
N ARG A 95 -5.34 2.98 -13.20
CA ARG A 95 -4.88 2.80 -14.60
C ARG A 95 -5.23 3.97 -15.51
N SER A 96 -6.42 4.54 -15.33
CA SER A 96 -6.89 5.65 -16.18
C SER A 96 -6.30 7.00 -15.79
N GLY A 97 -5.60 7.08 -14.65
CA GLY A 97 -5.13 8.33 -14.07
C GLY A 97 -6.26 9.29 -13.66
N LYS A 98 -7.49 8.80 -13.54
CA LYS A 98 -8.68 9.60 -13.27
C LYS A 98 -9.45 9.04 -12.08
N SER A 99 -9.68 9.89 -11.08
CA SER A 99 -10.51 9.58 -9.92
C SER A 99 -11.86 10.30 -10.06
N ARG A 100 -12.84 9.67 -10.72
CA ARG A 100 -14.14 10.30 -11.04
C ARG A 100 -14.92 10.74 -9.81
N THR A 101 -14.78 9.98 -8.74
CA THR A 101 -15.51 10.06 -7.47
C THR A 101 -14.63 10.62 -6.34
N GLY A 102 -13.34 10.81 -6.59
CA GLY A 102 -12.38 11.29 -5.60
C GLY A 102 -11.80 10.20 -4.69
N GLU A 103 -12.15 8.92 -4.88
CA GLU A 103 -11.69 7.80 -4.02
C GLU A 103 -10.15 7.66 -3.99
N VAL A 104 -9.48 7.98 -5.10
CA VAL A 104 -8.02 7.92 -5.26
C VAL A 104 -7.42 9.33 -5.34
N GLU A 105 -7.26 10.01 -4.21
CA GLU A 105 -6.73 11.38 -4.15
C GLU A 105 -5.20 11.47 -4.38
N PHE A 106 -4.51 10.34 -4.29
CA PHE A 106 -3.04 10.29 -4.23
C PHE A 106 -2.37 9.92 -5.55
N LEU A 107 -3.12 9.91 -6.66
CA LEU A 107 -2.63 9.54 -8.00
C LEU A 107 -1.30 10.21 -8.35
N ARG A 108 -1.22 11.53 -8.20
CA ARG A 108 0.01 12.30 -8.52
C ARG A 108 1.23 11.89 -7.70
N HIS A 109 1.03 11.51 -6.44
CA HIS A 109 2.12 11.08 -5.57
C HIS A 109 2.60 9.69 -6.00
N LEU A 110 1.66 8.76 -6.22
CA LEU A 110 1.98 7.41 -6.68
C LEU A 110 2.70 7.44 -8.04
N SER A 111 2.17 8.18 -9.02
CA SER A 111 2.79 8.29 -10.34
C SER A 111 4.20 8.88 -10.25
N GLY A 112 4.40 9.96 -9.50
CA GLY A 112 5.72 10.57 -9.33
C GLY A 112 6.71 9.64 -8.63
N MET A 113 6.29 8.91 -7.60
CA MET A 113 7.12 7.90 -6.96
C MET A 113 7.49 6.75 -7.91
N GLN A 114 6.54 6.31 -8.74
CA GLN A 114 6.76 5.22 -9.68
C GLN A 114 7.76 5.62 -10.76
N GLU A 115 7.64 6.82 -11.33
CA GLU A 115 8.61 7.36 -12.29
C GLU A 115 10.03 7.46 -11.68
N LEU A 116 10.14 7.86 -10.41
CA LEU A 116 11.43 7.94 -9.72
C LEU A 116 12.05 6.54 -9.51
N LEU A 117 11.25 5.54 -9.13
CA LEU A 117 11.72 4.17 -8.99
C LEU A 117 12.19 3.60 -10.33
N GLU A 118 11.43 3.83 -11.40
CA GLU A 118 11.79 3.35 -12.74
C GLU A 118 13.08 4.00 -13.24
N ARG A 119 13.27 5.31 -13.06
CA ARG A 119 14.51 6.00 -13.41
C ARG A 119 15.72 5.42 -12.68
N GLU A 120 15.61 5.18 -11.39
CA GLU A 120 16.69 4.60 -10.58
C GLU A 120 16.95 3.11 -10.93
N GLN A 121 15.94 2.35 -11.36
CA GLN A 121 16.10 0.99 -11.84
C GLN A 121 16.75 0.93 -13.24
N LEU A 122 16.34 1.82 -14.15
CA LEU A 122 16.90 1.96 -15.50
C LEU A 122 18.34 2.48 -15.49
N GLY A 123 18.72 3.27 -14.47
CA GLY A 123 20.10 3.73 -14.26
C GLY A 123 21.13 2.61 -14.09
N LYS A 124 20.71 1.37 -13.77
CA LYS A 124 21.58 0.18 -13.77
C LYS A 124 21.83 -0.41 -15.17
N GLY A 125 21.13 0.07 -16.21
CA GLY A 125 21.12 -0.52 -17.55
C GLY A 125 21.75 0.29 -18.69
N SER A 126 22.00 1.60 -18.53
CA SER A 126 22.55 2.44 -19.62
C SER A 126 23.53 3.48 -19.12
N LEU A 127 24.79 3.08 -18.95
CA LEU A 127 25.90 3.97 -19.27
C LEU A 127 26.13 3.87 -20.79
N LYS A 128 25.40 4.69 -21.55
CA LYS A 128 25.81 5.39 -22.78
C LYS A 128 24.58 5.82 -23.59
N LYS A 129 24.54 7.14 -23.87
CA LYS A 129 23.68 7.87 -24.84
C LYS A 129 22.21 7.97 -24.38
N ASP A 130 21.61 9.13 -24.11
CA ASP A 130 21.74 10.44 -24.74
C ASP A 130 21.58 11.58 -23.72
N GLU A 131 22.65 12.35 -23.50
CA GLU A 131 22.60 13.67 -22.87
C GLU A 131 22.03 14.68 -23.89
N GLU A 132 20.73 14.64 -24.20
CA GLU A 132 20.11 15.76 -24.94
C GLU A 132 18.61 15.97 -24.71
N THR A 133 18.00 15.34 -23.71
CA THR A 133 16.57 15.58 -23.40
C THR A 133 16.27 15.86 -21.92
N ALA A 134 17.30 16.09 -21.10
CA ALA A 134 17.18 16.28 -19.65
C ALA A 134 16.76 17.70 -19.20
N GLY A 135 16.21 18.53 -20.09
CA GLY A 135 15.93 19.94 -19.79
C GLY A 135 14.60 20.45 -20.32
N LYS A 136 13.46 19.82 -19.98
CA LYS A 136 12.10 20.43 -20.03
C LYS A 136 10.98 19.44 -19.67
N ARG A 137 10.88 18.98 -18.42
CA ARG A 137 9.62 18.43 -17.86
C ARG A 137 9.56 18.61 -16.34
N VAL A 138 9.70 19.85 -15.87
CA VAL A 138 9.29 20.23 -14.53
C VAL A 138 8.46 21.50 -14.69
N GLY A 139 7.16 21.39 -14.41
CA GLY A 139 6.19 22.47 -14.59
C GLY A 139 5.24 22.25 -15.76
N GLU A 140 3.95 22.18 -15.45
CA GLU A 140 2.81 22.38 -16.36
C GLU A 140 2.60 21.39 -17.53
N LYS A 141 1.79 20.35 -17.25
CA LYS A 141 0.54 19.99 -17.97
C LYS A 141 0.06 18.62 -17.49
N ALA A 142 -0.61 18.59 -16.33
CA ALA A 142 -1.51 17.50 -15.98
C ALA A 142 -2.89 17.81 -16.61
N GLY A 143 -2.96 17.72 -17.92
CA GLY A 143 -4.14 18.10 -18.68
C GLY A 143 -3.84 18.01 -20.17
N GLU A 144 -4.54 17.08 -20.82
CA GLU A 144 -4.56 16.79 -22.27
C GLU A 144 -3.55 15.77 -22.82
N LYS A 145 -4.16 14.68 -23.33
CA LYS A 145 -3.63 13.60 -24.17
C LYS A 145 -2.79 12.51 -23.49
N ALA A 146 -3.47 11.65 -22.73
CA ALA A 146 -3.17 10.21 -22.73
C ALA A 146 -4.25 9.48 -23.55
N SER A 147 -4.25 9.72 -24.86
CA SER A 147 -4.96 8.89 -25.83
C SER A 147 -4.01 7.77 -26.26
N GLY A 148 -3.87 6.78 -25.38
CA GLY A 148 -3.03 5.61 -25.58
C GLY A 148 -2.84 4.89 -24.26
N LEU A 149 -3.35 3.66 -24.14
CA LEU A 149 -3.21 2.78 -22.98
C LEU A 149 -1.75 2.35 -22.69
N GLY A 150 -0.78 2.92 -23.42
CA GLY A 150 0.49 2.29 -23.74
C GLY A 150 1.64 2.51 -22.76
N ASP A 151 1.60 3.51 -21.88
CA ASP A 151 2.70 3.73 -20.92
C ASP A 151 2.29 4.72 -19.81
N TYR A 152 1.33 4.34 -18.97
CA TYR A 152 1.04 5.10 -17.75
C TYR A 152 1.92 4.56 -16.62
N PRO A 153 2.70 5.37 -15.88
CA PRO A 153 3.70 4.87 -14.94
C PRO A 153 3.15 3.82 -13.95
N LEU A 154 1.93 4.03 -13.46
CA LEU A 154 1.31 3.11 -12.50
C LEU A 154 0.93 1.74 -13.08
N ASN A 155 0.96 1.53 -14.40
CA ASN A 155 0.72 0.21 -14.98
C ASN A 155 1.73 -0.84 -14.45
N HIS A 156 2.95 -0.42 -14.12
CA HIS A 156 3.99 -1.29 -13.58
C HIS A 156 3.84 -1.60 -12.08
N ALA A 157 2.82 -1.05 -11.42
CA ALA A 157 2.66 -1.14 -9.98
C ALA A 157 1.43 -1.96 -9.56
N ALA A 158 1.43 -2.35 -8.29
CA ALA A 158 0.28 -2.81 -7.54
C ALA A 158 -0.02 -1.82 -6.42
N VAL A 159 -1.29 -1.79 -5.98
CA VAL A 159 -1.73 -0.99 -4.84
C VAL A 159 -2.48 -1.87 -3.86
N LEU A 160 -2.25 -1.67 -2.56
CA LEU A 160 -3.01 -2.29 -1.48
C LEU A 160 -3.43 -1.21 -0.49
N TYR A 161 -4.73 -1.08 -0.27
CA TYR A 161 -5.32 -0.34 0.83
C TYR A 161 -5.46 -1.26 2.03
N ILE A 162 -4.97 -0.81 3.20
CA ILE A 162 -5.09 -1.54 4.45
C ILE A 162 -6.57 -1.67 4.83
N ASN A 163 -7.31 -0.56 4.84
CA ASN A 163 -8.74 -0.54 5.08
C ASN A 163 -9.52 -0.59 3.75
N LYS A 164 -10.14 -1.76 3.47
CA LYS A 164 -10.93 -1.97 2.25
C LYS A 164 -12.27 -1.26 2.26
N ARG A 165 -12.78 -0.82 3.42
CA ARG A 165 -14.07 -0.09 3.51
C ARG A 165 -13.95 1.36 3.05
N GLY A 166 -12.73 1.88 3.01
CA GLY A 166 -12.47 3.31 2.83
C GLY A 166 -12.68 4.08 4.13
N GLY A 167 -12.37 5.37 4.08
CA GLY A 167 -12.48 6.25 5.24
C GLY A 167 -12.37 7.72 4.86
N THR A 168 -12.16 8.58 5.84
CA THR A 168 -12.12 10.04 5.59
C THR A 168 -10.72 10.53 5.23
N GLY A 169 -9.70 9.67 5.31
CA GLY A 169 -8.30 10.10 5.27
C GLY A 169 -7.88 10.91 6.50
N GLY A 170 -8.73 10.98 7.54
CA GLY A 170 -8.44 11.61 8.82
C GLY A 170 -7.48 10.79 9.67
N ALA A 171 -6.87 11.43 10.67
CA ALA A 171 -5.99 10.76 11.63
C ALA A 171 -6.86 10.03 12.67
N ASP A 172 -7.35 8.86 12.28
CA ASP A 172 -8.13 7.95 13.12
C ASP A 172 -7.43 6.58 13.21
N GLU A 173 -7.79 5.81 14.25
CA GLU A 173 -7.25 4.47 14.46
C GLU A 173 -7.99 3.38 13.68
N VAL A 174 -9.15 3.71 13.10
CA VAL A 174 -10.08 2.75 12.46
C VAL A 174 -9.36 1.93 11.40
N SER A 175 -8.58 2.57 10.52
CA SER A 175 -7.89 1.85 9.44
C SER A 175 -6.78 0.94 9.95
N LEU A 176 -6.10 1.31 11.04
CA LEU A 176 -5.07 0.46 11.66
C LEU A 176 -5.72 -0.71 12.42
N ASN A 177 -6.84 -0.48 13.08
CA ASN A 177 -7.63 -1.54 13.73
C ASN A 177 -8.16 -2.54 12.69
N TYR A 178 -8.68 -2.05 11.57
CA TYR A 178 -9.01 -2.88 10.41
C TYR A 178 -7.78 -3.68 9.95
N GLY A 179 -6.63 -3.01 9.76
CA GLY A 179 -5.40 -3.66 9.32
C GLY A 179 -4.93 -4.80 10.24
N ARG A 180 -5.00 -4.59 11.56
CA ARG A 180 -4.68 -5.62 12.56
C ARG A 180 -5.68 -6.76 12.51
N TYR A 181 -6.96 -6.47 12.35
CA TYR A 181 -8.02 -7.48 12.32
C TYR A 181 -7.92 -8.37 11.08
N TYR A 182 -7.61 -7.80 9.91
CA TYR A 182 -7.52 -8.51 8.62
C TYR A 182 -6.07 -8.84 8.20
N ILE A 183 -5.16 -8.98 9.17
CA ILE A 183 -3.73 -9.09 8.87
C ILE A 183 -3.36 -10.33 8.06
N GLU A 184 -4.08 -11.44 8.25
CA GLU A 184 -3.87 -12.67 7.50
C GLU A 184 -4.26 -12.51 6.02
N TRP A 185 -5.30 -11.73 5.73
CA TRP A 185 -5.67 -11.38 4.35
C TRP A 185 -4.66 -10.46 3.71
N ILE A 186 -4.21 -9.41 4.42
CA ILE A 186 -3.17 -8.49 3.93
C ILE A 186 -1.90 -9.29 3.60
N GLY A 187 -1.47 -10.15 4.52
CA GLY A 187 -0.30 -11.00 4.32
C GLY A 187 -0.47 -11.98 3.16
N ARG A 188 -1.65 -12.56 2.96
CA ARG A 188 -1.90 -13.40 1.78
C ARG A 188 -1.90 -12.58 0.50
N GLN A 189 -2.56 -11.43 0.47
CA GLN A 189 -2.65 -10.56 -0.69
C GLN A 189 -1.26 -10.17 -1.19
N ILE A 190 -0.38 -9.74 -0.28
CA ILE A 190 1.01 -9.39 -0.61
C ILE A 190 1.73 -10.60 -1.24
N ARG A 191 1.57 -11.80 -0.66
CA ARG A 191 2.18 -13.03 -1.22
C ARG A 191 1.62 -13.41 -2.59
N LEU A 192 0.33 -13.23 -2.83
CA LEU A 192 -0.30 -13.50 -4.14
C LEU A 192 0.19 -12.53 -5.22
N MET A 193 0.55 -11.30 -4.84
CA MET A 193 1.11 -10.30 -5.76
C MET A 193 2.62 -10.47 -5.99
N ASP A 194 3.33 -11.19 -5.13
CA ASP A 194 4.78 -11.42 -5.18
C ASP A 194 5.63 -10.16 -5.51
N PRO A 195 5.51 -9.07 -4.74
CA PRO A 195 6.26 -7.85 -5.00
C PRO A 195 7.75 -8.00 -4.61
N LYS A 196 8.62 -7.35 -5.37
CA LYS A 196 10.05 -7.18 -5.07
C LYS A 196 10.33 -5.95 -4.21
N VAL A 197 9.50 -4.92 -4.36
CA VAL A 197 9.61 -3.64 -3.65
C VAL A 197 8.25 -3.28 -3.07
N ILE A 198 8.19 -3.03 -1.77
CA ILE A 198 6.98 -2.58 -1.08
C ILE A 198 7.22 -1.19 -0.52
N VAL A 199 6.42 -0.22 -0.93
CA VAL A 199 6.45 1.15 -0.39
C VAL A 199 5.28 1.32 0.58
N CYS A 200 5.59 1.37 1.87
CA CYS A 200 4.61 1.62 2.92
C CYS A 200 4.40 3.11 3.12
N CYS A 201 3.25 3.63 2.70
CA CYS A 201 2.91 5.05 2.78
C CYS A 201 2.33 5.42 4.14
N GLY A 202 3.18 5.48 5.16
CA GLY A 202 2.85 5.81 6.54
C GLY A 202 3.70 4.99 7.51
N GLU A 203 4.13 5.60 8.61
CA GLU A 203 4.96 4.92 9.60
C GLU A 203 4.23 3.75 10.27
N ASP A 204 2.97 3.94 10.66
CA ASP A 204 2.19 2.89 11.31
C ASP A 204 1.89 1.72 10.36
N ILE A 205 1.71 2.01 9.07
CA ILE A 205 1.56 0.99 8.02
C ILE A 205 2.86 0.20 7.89
N PHE A 206 4.00 0.90 7.81
CA PHE A 206 5.31 0.24 7.75
C PHE A 206 5.53 -0.68 8.97
N ARG A 207 5.23 -0.19 10.18
CA ARG A 207 5.31 -0.99 11.41
C ARG A 207 4.38 -2.20 11.36
N LEU A 208 3.10 -2.02 10.98
CA LEU A 208 2.13 -3.11 10.86
C LEU A 208 2.65 -4.21 9.91
N ILE A 209 3.11 -3.83 8.72
CA ILE A 209 3.58 -4.77 7.70
C ILE A 209 4.83 -5.51 8.17
N VAL A 210 5.86 -4.79 8.64
CA VAL A 210 7.11 -5.42 9.09
C VAL A 210 6.89 -6.32 10.31
N MET A 211 6.06 -5.89 11.27
CA MET A 211 5.86 -6.63 12.52
C MET A 211 4.97 -7.84 12.35
N GLU A 212 3.86 -7.70 11.63
CA GLU A 212 2.82 -8.72 11.59
C GLU A 212 2.92 -9.61 10.34
N VAL A 213 3.20 -9.03 9.16
CA VAL A 213 3.26 -9.79 7.89
C VAL A 213 4.60 -10.50 7.73
N PHE A 214 5.70 -9.79 7.96
CA PHE A 214 7.06 -10.35 7.91
C PHE A 214 7.48 -11.01 9.24
N ARG A 215 6.53 -11.14 10.19
CA ARG A 215 6.60 -11.90 11.44
C ARG A 215 7.94 -11.74 12.17
N ASN A 216 8.39 -10.50 12.33
CA ASN A 216 9.55 -10.18 13.16
C ASN A 216 9.19 -10.18 14.67
N LYS A 217 8.57 -11.26 15.14
CA LYS A 217 8.21 -11.49 16.55
C LYS A 217 8.88 -12.77 17.04
N ARG A 218 9.45 -12.73 18.25
CA ARG A 218 9.93 -13.91 18.97
C ARG A 218 9.22 -13.95 20.31
N GLU A 219 8.38 -14.96 20.53
CA GLU A 219 7.82 -15.24 21.84
C GLU A 219 8.89 -15.94 22.69
N LYS A 220 9.28 -15.33 23.82
CA LYS A 220 9.99 -16.05 24.88
C LYS A 220 8.97 -16.73 25.79
N LYS A 221 9.43 -17.76 26.53
CA LYS A 221 8.63 -18.55 27.48
C LYS A 221 7.82 -17.74 28.52
N ASN A 222 8.09 -16.44 28.67
CA ASN A 222 7.41 -15.54 29.61
C ASN A 222 6.36 -14.62 28.95
N GLN A 223 5.90 -14.91 27.74
CA GLN A 223 4.85 -14.15 27.01
C GLN A 223 5.15 -12.67 26.68
N GLU A 224 6.31 -12.13 27.09
CA GLU A 224 6.72 -10.79 26.69
C GLU A 224 7.22 -10.76 25.22
N ILE A 225 6.52 -10.00 24.37
CA ILE A 225 6.87 -9.76 22.97
C ILE A 225 7.92 -8.65 22.92
N TYR A 226 9.17 -9.01 22.67
CA TYR A 226 10.25 -8.04 22.46
C TYR A 226 10.56 -7.84 20.97
N MET A 227 10.73 -6.57 20.58
CA MET A 227 11.11 -6.20 19.22
C MET A 227 12.61 -6.47 18.98
N LYS A 228 12.97 -7.22 17.92
CA LYS A 228 14.34 -7.22 17.40
C LYS A 228 14.51 -6.02 16.45
N TRP A 229 14.78 -4.83 16.98
CA TRP A 229 15.21 -3.70 16.14
C TRP A 229 16.71 -3.64 15.90
N LYS A 230 17.54 -4.18 16.82
CA LYS A 230 19.00 -4.05 16.69
C LYS A 230 19.48 -4.72 15.40
N ASN A 231 19.74 -3.89 14.39
CA ASN A 231 20.41 -4.16 13.11
C ASN A 231 19.57 -4.86 12.03
N LEU A 232 18.24 -4.68 12.02
CA LEU A 232 17.36 -5.23 10.95
C LEU A 232 16.70 -4.15 10.08
N ILE A 233 16.63 -2.91 10.56
CA ILE A 233 16.14 -1.77 9.79
C ILE A 233 17.29 -0.80 9.64
N GLU A 234 17.63 -0.52 8.38
CA GLU A 234 18.68 0.42 8.02
C GLU A 234 18.01 1.70 7.52
N GLY A 235 17.93 2.70 8.40
CA GLY A 235 17.21 3.94 8.14
C GLY A 235 15.71 3.71 7.90
N ASP A 236 15.27 3.86 6.65
CA ASP A 236 13.88 3.76 6.20
C ASP A 236 13.56 2.43 5.49
N VAL A 237 14.45 1.43 5.56
CA VAL A 237 14.34 0.20 4.77
C VAL A 237 14.40 -1.06 5.65
N PHE A 238 13.60 -2.05 5.28
CA PHE A 238 13.60 -3.41 5.82
C PHE A 238 13.75 -4.43 4.69
N PHE A 239 14.52 -5.49 4.92
CA PHE A 239 14.80 -6.52 3.93
C PHE A 239 14.25 -7.89 4.36
N ALA A 240 13.69 -8.64 3.40
CA ALA A 240 13.21 -10.00 3.62
C ALA A 240 13.57 -10.97 2.47
N ASP A 241 13.67 -12.26 2.79
CA ASP A 241 13.81 -13.33 1.80
C ASP A 241 12.47 -13.72 1.14
N GLN A 242 12.48 -14.68 0.21
CA GLN A 242 11.27 -15.15 -0.49
C GLN A 242 10.22 -15.75 0.46
N ALA A 243 10.65 -16.26 1.62
CA ALA A 243 9.77 -16.78 2.67
C ALA A 243 9.30 -15.69 3.65
N TYR A 244 9.59 -14.42 3.34
CA TYR A 244 9.26 -13.23 4.12
C TYR A 244 9.92 -13.23 5.50
N ARG A 245 11.10 -13.85 5.62
CA ARG A 245 11.91 -13.83 6.84
C ARG A 245 12.88 -12.65 6.79
N PRO A 246 13.09 -11.92 7.91
CA PRO A 246 14.00 -10.79 7.95
C PRO A 246 15.44 -11.18 7.56
N VAL A 247 16.06 -10.40 6.68
CA VAL A 247 17.49 -10.49 6.33
C VAL A 247 18.20 -9.16 6.59
N ARG A 248 19.54 -9.17 6.62
CA ARG A 248 20.33 -8.00 7.02
C ARG A 248 20.79 -7.11 5.87
N THR A 249 20.79 -7.58 4.62
CA THR A 249 21.40 -6.86 3.50
C THR A 249 20.58 -7.00 2.23
N GLU A 250 20.66 -6.03 1.32
CA GLU A 250 19.94 -6.03 0.04
C GLU A 250 20.29 -7.26 -0.81
N GLN A 251 21.55 -7.73 -0.80
CA GLN A 251 21.98 -8.85 -1.64
C GLN A 251 21.32 -10.19 -1.29
N LYS A 252 20.81 -10.32 -0.06
CA LYS A 252 20.07 -11.50 0.40
C LYS A 252 18.56 -11.30 0.37
N ALA A 253 18.10 -10.10 0.00
CA ALA A 253 16.70 -9.74 0.00
C ALA A 253 16.04 -10.19 -1.32
N ALA A 254 14.92 -10.88 -1.19
CA ALA A 254 13.96 -11.03 -2.30
C ALA A 254 12.97 -9.85 -2.32
N VAL A 255 12.69 -9.28 -1.15
CA VAL A 255 11.75 -8.18 -0.97
C VAL A 255 12.40 -7.06 -0.15
N SER A 256 12.30 -5.83 -0.66
CA SER A 256 12.69 -4.61 0.05
C SER A 256 11.46 -3.81 0.43
N VAL A 257 11.30 -3.49 1.71
CA VAL A 257 10.19 -2.71 2.25
C VAL A 257 10.69 -1.33 2.63
N LEU A 258 10.20 -0.29 1.97
CA LEU A 258 10.56 1.10 2.21
C LEU A 258 9.46 1.81 3.00
N ARG A 259 9.85 2.59 4.00
CA ARG A 259 8.98 3.53 4.69
C ARG A 259 8.93 4.85 3.92
N MET A 260 7.73 5.34 3.63
CA MET A 260 7.49 6.68 3.09
C MET A 260 6.43 7.42 3.90
N TRP A 261 6.37 8.74 3.78
CA TRP A 261 5.26 9.52 4.33
C TRP A 261 3.93 9.10 3.73
N SER A 262 2.86 9.22 4.51
CA SER A 262 1.51 9.01 3.99
C SER A 262 1.10 10.19 3.09
N PRO A 263 0.65 9.93 1.85
CA PRO A 263 0.16 10.98 0.97
C PRO A 263 -1.19 11.56 1.43
N ALA A 264 -1.87 10.89 2.38
CA ALA A 264 -3.11 11.36 3.01
C ALA A 264 -2.84 12.46 4.03
N TYR A 265 -1.80 12.30 4.86
CA TYR A 265 -1.56 13.22 5.96
C TYR A 265 -0.79 14.46 5.58
N ARG A 266 -0.03 14.45 4.46
CA ARG A 266 0.73 15.58 3.90
C ARG A 266 1.36 16.53 4.91
N VAL A 267 1.65 16.09 6.13
CA VAL A 267 2.08 16.96 7.22
C VAL A 267 3.37 16.40 7.76
N ASN A 268 4.40 17.23 7.74
CA ASN A 268 5.68 16.94 8.37
C ASN A 268 5.95 18.07 9.38
N ASN A 269 6.20 17.70 10.65
CA ASN A 269 6.41 18.65 11.74
C ASN A 269 5.33 19.76 11.82
N GLY A 270 4.06 19.40 11.57
CA GLY A 270 2.93 20.34 11.64
C GLY A 270 2.74 21.25 10.43
N ARG A 271 3.53 21.08 9.35
CA ARG A 271 3.37 21.84 8.09
C ARG A 271 2.95 20.95 6.93
N TYR A 272 2.05 21.47 6.11
CA TYR A 272 1.69 20.82 4.86
C TYR A 272 2.88 20.76 3.91
N VAL A 273 3.13 19.57 3.37
CA VAL A 273 4.21 19.26 2.44
C VAL A 273 3.65 19.33 1.02
N SER A 274 4.35 20.05 0.15
CA SER A 274 4.05 20.10 -1.28
C SER A 274 4.35 18.77 -1.97
N LEU A 275 3.80 18.58 -3.18
CA LEU A 275 4.11 17.37 -3.97
C LEU A 275 5.61 17.27 -4.29
N GLU A 276 6.26 18.41 -4.58
CA GLU A 276 7.69 18.46 -4.92
C GLU A 276 8.56 18.06 -3.72
N GLU A 277 8.28 18.60 -2.54
CA GLU A 277 8.98 18.21 -1.30
C GLU A 277 8.75 16.73 -0.96
N TYR A 278 7.52 16.22 -1.15
CA TYR A 278 7.20 14.81 -0.94
C TYR A 278 8.02 13.91 -1.88
N LEU A 279 8.06 14.23 -3.17
CA LEU A 279 8.80 13.45 -4.16
C LEU A 279 10.32 13.56 -3.97
N SER A 280 10.82 14.72 -3.56
CA SER A 280 12.24 14.93 -3.23
C SER A 280 12.68 14.06 -2.04
N GLU A 281 11.84 13.98 -1.00
CA GLU A 281 12.10 13.09 0.13
C GLU A 281 12.06 11.62 -0.29
N PHE A 282 11.10 11.23 -1.14
CA PHE A 282 11.04 9.87 -1.66
C PHE A 282 12.30 9.51 -2.44
N GLU A 283 12.74 10.38 -3.36
CA GLU A 283 13.97 10.21 -4.13
C GLU A 283 15.19 10.08 -3.20
N ARG A 284 15.29 10.92 -2.16
CA ARG A 284 16.36 10.82 -1.15
C ARG A 284 16.38 9.45 -0.47
N ARG A 285 15.23 8.90 -0.10
CA ARG A 285 15.11 7.57 0.53
C ARG A 285 15.46 6.44 -0.43
N VAL A 286 15.05 6.52 -1.69
CA VAL A 286 15.41 5.53 -2.72
C VAL A 286 16.93 5.54 -2.96
N LYS A 287 17.55 6.72 -3.05
CA LYS A 287 19.01 6.85 -3.19
C LYS A 287 19.76 6.34 -1.97
N ALA A 288 19.24 6.56 -0.76
CA ALA A 288 19.82 6.01 0.46
C ALA A 288 19.72 4.49 0.50
N TRP A 289 18.54 3.93 0.17
CA TRP A 289 18.32 2.49 0.04
C TRP A 289 19.33 1.84 -0.89
N LYS A 290 19.60 2.44 -2.06
CA LYS A 290 20.56 1.88 -3.03
C LYS A 290 22.03 1.91 -2.59
N LYS A 291 22.34 2.58 -1.48
CA LYS A 291 23.68 2.61 -0.89
C LYS A 291 23.87 1.63 0.27
N SER A 292 22.79 1.02 0.77
CA SER A 292 22.74 0.06 1.88
C SER A 292 22.86 -1.38 1.40
#